data_AF-A0A379TD21-F1
#
_entry.id   AF-A0A379TD21-F1
#
_cell.length_a   1.000
_cell.length_b   1.000
_cell.length_c   1.000
_cell.angle_alpha   90.00
_cell.angle_beta   90.00
_cell.angle_gamma   90.00
#
_symmetry.space_group_name_H-M   'P 1'
#
loop_
_entity.id
_entity.type
_entity.pdbx_description
1 polymer ?
#
loop_
_entity_poly.entity_id
_entity_poly.type
_entity_poly.pdbx_seq_one_letter_code
_entity_poly.pdbx_strand_id
1 'polypeptide(L)' 'MKFAIRGLIYAQLECEHVALTDLSYFVEQCPEDPISEMIRAQINTIAHKQIVLH' A
#
# COMPACT_ATOMS: atom_id res chain seq x y z
N MET A 1 -11.28 -8.28 0.27
CA MET A 1 -11.86 -7.02 0.80
C MET A 1 -11.40 -6.65 2.23
N LYS A 2 -11.12 -7.58 3.16
CA LYS A 2 -10.68 -7.23 4.54
C LYS A 2 -9.27 -6.62 4.66
N PHE A 3 -8.36 -6.86 3.71
CA PHE A 3 -6.98 -6.38 3.76
C PHE A 3 -6.82 -4.91 3.33
N ALA A 4 -7.60 -4.45 2.35
CA ALA A 4 -7.53 -3.07 1.87
C ALA A 4 -7.84 -2.03 2.96
N ILE A 5 -8.85 -2.30 3.81
CA ILE A 5 -9.21 -1.42 4.93
C ILE A 5 -8.09 -1.35 5.97
N ARG A 6 -7.39 -2.47 6.21
CA ARG A 6 -6.28 -2.55 7.14
C ARG A 6 -5.06 -1.78 6.62
N GLY A 7 -4.71 -1.94 5.34
CA GLY A 7 -3.65 -1.16 4.68
C GLY A 7 -3.90 0.36 4.71
N LEU A 8 -5.15 0.79 4.53
CA LEU A 8 -5.53 2.22 4.62
C LEU A 8 -5.38 2.79 6.04
N ILE A 9 -5.74 2.01 7.08
CA ILE A 9 -5.55 2.43 8.47
C ILE A 9 -4.05 2.58 8.79
N TYR A 10 -3.20 1.67 8.33
CA TYR A 10 -1.76 1.78 8.57
C TYR A 10 -1.11 2.97 7.84
N ALA A 11 -1.58 3.31 6.63
CA ALA A 11 -1.15 4.52 5.93
C ALA A 11 -1.57 5.79 6.69
N GLN A 12 -2.76 5.79 7.31
CA GLN A 12 -3.25 6.90 8.14
C GLN A 12 -2.47 7.05 9.46
N LEU A 13 -1.93 5.94 9.99
CA LEU A 13 -1.09 5.89 11.19
C LEU A 13 0.40 6.11 10.92
N GLU A 14 0.76 6.54 9.70
CA GLU A 14 2.16 6.79 9.27
C GLU A 14 3.07 5.54 9.39
N CYS A 15 2.48 4.34 9.44
CA CYS A 15 3.20 3.07 9.47
C CYS A 15 3.45 2.59 8.04
N GLU A 16 4.32 3.29 7.32
CA GLU A 16 4.58 3.08 5.89
C GLU A 16 5.06 1.66 5.57
N HIS A 17 5.93 1.08 6.39
CA HIS A 17 6.43 -0.30 6.20
C HIS A 17 5.33 -1.36 6.30
N VAL A 18 4.40 -1.19 7.24
CA VAL A 18 3.29 -2.13 7.45
C VAL A 18 2.23 -1.93 6.37
N ALA A 19 1.95 -0.68 5.99
CA ALA A 19 1.06 -0.36 4.88
C ALA A 19 1.58 -0.94 3.56
N LEU A 20 2.87 -0.77 3.25
CA LEU A 20 3.50 -1.35 2.05
C LEU A 20 3.37 -2.87 2.03
N THR A 21 3.61 -3.54 3.17
CA THR A 21 3.51 -5.00 3.27
C THR A 21 2.07 -5.49 3.04
N ASP A 22 1.07 -4.83 3.64
CA ASP A 22 -0.34 -5.21 3.49
C ASP A 22 -0.87 -4.96 2.06
N LEU A 23 -0.48 -3.81 1.48
CA LEU A 23 -0.88 -3.42 0.13
C LEU A 23 -0.19 -4.31 -0.92
N SER A 24 1.09 -4.63 -0.73
CA SER A 24 1.82 -5.53 -1.63
C SER A 24 1.23 -6.94 -1.57
N TYR A 25 0.90 -7.43 -0.38
CA TYR A 25 0.19 -8.71 -0.21
C TYR A 25 -1.16 -8.70 -0.93
N PHE A 26 -1.92 -7.61 -0.87
CA PHE A 26 -3.19 -7.48 -1.59
C PHE A 26 -3.02 -7.58 -3.12
N VAL A 27 -2.00 -6.91 -3.67
CA VAL A 27 -1.68 -6.95 -5.10
C VAL A 27 -1.26 -8.35 -5.55
N GLU A 28 -0.48 -9.07 -4.74
CA GLU A 28 -0.06 -10.44 -5.02
C GLU A 28 -1.21 -11.45 -4.96
N GLN A 29 -2.14 -11.27 -4.03
CA GLN A 29 -3.29 -12.18 -3.88
C GLN A 29 -4.34 -11.99 -4.97
N CYS A 30 -4.48 -10.78 -5.53
CA CYS A 30 -5.47 -10.46 -6.56
C CYS A 30 -4.87 -9.53 -7.64
N PRO A 31 -4.02 -10.03 -8.54
CA PRO A 31 -3.41 -9.23 -9.60
C PRO A 31 -4.40 -8.79 -10.68
N GLU A 32 -5.50 -9.52 -10.87
CA GLU A 32 -6.55 -9.23 -11.87
C GLU A 32 -7.60 -8.22 -11.39
N ASP A 33 -7.53 -7.78 -10.12
CA ASP A 33 -8.46 -6.79 -9.60
C ASP A 33 -8.12 -5.40 -10.16
N PRO A 34 -9.09 -4.65 -10.70
CA PRO A 34 -8.85 -3.31 -11.25
C PRO A 34 -8.29 -2.32 -10.21
N ILE A 35 -8.50 -2.57 -8.91
CA ILE A 35 -7.92 -1.75 -7.85
C ILE A 35 -6.43 -2.09 -7.61
N SER A 36 -5.98 -3.28 -8.00
CA SER A 36 -4.61 -3.76 -7.79
C SER A 36 -3.57 -2.87 -8.47
N GLU A 37 -3.84 -2.41 -9.69
CA GLU A 37 -2.96 -1.46 -10.39
C GLU A 37 -2.88 -0.10 -9.69
N MET A 38 -4.02 0.41 -9.21
CA MET A 38 -4.08 1.65 -8.45
C MET A 38 -3.31 1.52 -7.13
N ILE A 39 -3.45 0.39 -6.43
CA ILE A 39 -2.74 0.12 -5.18
C ILE A 39 -1.23 -0.02 -5.44
N ARG A 40 -0.81 -0.65 -6.55
CA ARG A 40 0.61 -0.73 -6.96
C ARG A 40 1.23 0.65 -7.22
N ALA A 41 0.47 1.58 -7.80
CA ALA A 41 0.91 2.97 -7.95
C ALA A 41 1.03 3.71 -6.60
N GLN A 42 0.13 3.43 -5.66
CA GLN A 42 0.19 3.98 -4.30
C GLN A 42 1.38 3.43 -3.50
N ILE A 43 1.68 2.12 -3.60
CA ILE A 43 2.87 1.50 -3.02
C ILE A 43 4.14 2.21 -3.50
N ASN A 44 4.26 2.45 -4.81
CA ASN A 44 5.38 3.21 -5.35
C ASN A 44 5.44 4.62 -4.78
N THR A 45 4.30 5.31 -4.68
CA THR A 45 4.26 6.66 -4.09
C THR A 45 4.73 6.66 -2.62
N ILE A 46 4.25 5.73 -1.79
CA ILE A 46 4.62 5.61 -0.37
C ILE A 46 6.11 5.25 -0.23
N ALA A 47 6.60 4.28 -1.02
CA ALA A 47 8.01 3.89 -1.02
C ALA A 47 8.94 5.04 -1.45
N HIS A 48 8.51 5.89 -2.39
CA HIS A 48 9.28 7.06 -2.82
C HIS A 48 9.11 8.27 -1.88
N LYS A 49 8.02 8.35 -1.12
CA LYS A 49 7.79 9.41 -0.11
C LYS A 49 8.76 9.29 1.07
N GLN A 50 9.34 8.11 1.33
CA GLN A 50 10.45 7.93 2.28
C GLN A 50 11.74 8.67 1.89
N ILE A 51 11.85 9.23 0.68
CA ILE A 51 12.95 10.13 0.30
C ILE A 51 12.48 11.59 0.44
N VAL A 52 12.07 11.98 1.64
CA VAL A 52 12.22 13.37 2.07
C VAL A 52 13.17 13.35 3.25
N LEU A 53 14.45 13.58 2.95
CA LEU A 53 15.43 13.98 3.95
C LEU A 53 14.92 15.31 4.54
N HIS A 54 14.47 15.29 5.79
CA HIS A 54 14.29 16.48 6.62
C HIS A 54 15.37 16.51 7.69
#